data_AF-C9SLZ4-F1
#
_entry.id   AF-C9SLZ4-F1
#
_cell.length_a   1.000
_cell.length_b   1.000
_cell.length_c   1.000
_cell.angle_alpha   90.00
_cell.angle_beta   90.00
_cell.angle_gamma   90.00
#
_symmetry.space_group_name_H-M   'P 1'
#
loop_
_entity.id
_entity.type
_entity.pdbx_description
1 polymer ?
#
loop_
_entity_poly.entity_id
_entity_poly.type
_entity_poly.pdbx_seq_one_letter_code
_entity_poly.pdbx_strand_id
1 'polypeptide(L)'
;MATANGSGETNANQVVVPCIVFFALTPIFIIIRLWSRIATRSTIGADDWTIMVSFVCVLVVQILMMFSVSYGFGQHVYELETKDRLMALKLFYVAQIFYKLTINLTKASILALYLRIFVQRWFRICCYVLVSIILAYMVATTASSIFQCSPISGAWDKSSKPTCIDLTKNCPSGRASFPSTRRGR
;
A
#
# COMPACT_ATOMS: atom_id res chain seq x y z
N MET A 1 -18.20 -2.39 -12.30
CA MET A 1 -17.96 -0.93 -12.33
C MET A 1 -19.21 -0.28 -11.79
N ALA A 2 -19.22 0.12 -10.53
CA ALA A 2 -20.35 0.86 -9.96
C ALA A 2 -20.14 2.34 -10.29
N THR A 3 -20.93 2.87 -11.22
CA THR A 3 -21.06 4.31 -11.45
C THR A 3 -21.80 4.92 -10.26
N ALA A 4 -21.08 5.68 -9.43
CA ALA A 4 -21.67 6.45 -8.34
C ALA A 4 -22.57 7.55 -8.93
N ASN A 5 -23.87 7.30 -8.96
CA ASN A 5 -24.90 8.32 -9.16
C ASN A 5 -25.34 8.81 -7.78
N GLY A 6 -24.60 9.78 -7.22
CA GLY A 6 -24.90 10.38 -5.92
C GLY A 6 -24.26 11.75 -5.80
N SER A 7 -25.08 12.79 -5.88
CA SER A 7 -24.74 14.20 -5.74
C SER A 7 -24.46 14.57 -4.27
N GLY A 8 -23.38 14.03 -3.72
CA GLY A 8 -22.78 14.42 -2.44
C GLY A 8 -21.26 14.43 -2.57
N GLU A 9 -20.58 15.37 -1.92
CA GLU A 9 -19.12 15.56 -1.95
C GLU A 9 -18.38 14.31 -1.41
N THR A 10 -18.28 13.28 -2.24
CA THR A 10 -17.76 11.97 -1.87
C THR A 10 -16.26 11.91 -2.19
N ASN A 11 -15.44 11.63 -1.18
CA ASN A 11 -13.98 11.53 -1.35
C ASN A 11 -13.53 10.23 -2.04
N ALA A 12 -14.46 9.32 -2.37
CA ALA A 12 -14.18 8.09 -3.12
C ALA A 12 -13.46 8.36 -4.45
N ASN A 13 -13.77 9.47 -5.13
CA ASN A 13 -13.11 9.86 -6.38
C ASN A 13 -11.59 10.05 -6.21
N GLN A 14 -11.13 10.49 -5.03
CA GLN A 14 -9.70 10.65 -4.75
C GLN A 14 -8.96 9.30 -4.66
N VAL A 15 -9.68 8.20 -4.42
CA VAL A 15 -9.12 6.84 -4.34
C VAL A 15 -9.23 6.12 -5.68
N VAL A 16 -10.37 6.25 -6.36
CA VAL A 16 -10.66 5.56 -7.63
C VAL A 16 -9.76 6.06 -8.77
N VAL A 17 -9.58 7.38 -8.89
CA VAL A 17 -8.79 7.97 -9.98
C VAL A 17 -7.35 7.43 -10.00
N PRO A 18 -6.58 7.47 -8.89
CA PRO A 18 -5.26 6.85 -8.85
C PRO A 18 -5.28 5.35 -9.15
N CYS A 19 -6.29 4.61 -8.67
CA CYS A 19 -6.37 3.18 -8.91
C CYS A 19 -6.48 2.85 -10.41
N ILE A 20 -7.32 3.57 -11.17
CA ILE A 20 -7.46 3.36 -12.61
C ILE A 20 -6.15 3.71 -13.34
N VAL A 21 -5.55 4.86 -12.99
CA VAL A 21 -4.31 5.33 -13.60
C VAL A 21 -3.17 4.33 -13.37
N PHE A 22 -2.97 3.88 -12.13
CA PHE A 22 -1.91 2.91 -11.83
C PHE A 22 -2.21 1.53 -12.43
N PHE A 23 -3.46 1.12 -12.52
CA PHE A 23 -3.81 -0.15 -13.17
C PHE A 23 -3.44 -0.16 -14.66
N ALA A 24 -3.61 0.97 -15.36
CA ALA A 24 -3.23 1.09 -16.77
C ALA A 24 -1.71 1.27 -16.96
N LEU A 25 -1.07 2.11 -16.13
CA LEU A 25 0.36 2.43 -16.30
C LEU A 25 1.28 1.27 -15.90
N THR A 26 0.97 0.56 -14.82
CA THR A 26 1.83 -0.49 -14.28
C THR A 26 2.18 -1.61 -15.29
N PRO A 27 1.23 -2.22 -16.03
CA PRO A 27 1.57 -3.24 -17.01
C PRO A 27 2.43 -2.69 -18.15
N ILE A 28 2.19 -1.44 -18.59
CA ILE A 28 3.00 -0.79 -19.63
C ILE A 28 4.46 -0.69 -19.18
N PHE A 29 4.70 -0.20 -17.97
CA PHE A 29 6.06 -0.10 -17.41
C PHE A 29 6.76 -1.46 -17.26
N ILE A 30 6.03 -2.50 -16.86
CA ILE A 30 6.58 -3.86 -16.74
C ILE A 30 6.93 -4.42 -18.11
N ILE A 31 6.08 -4.25 -19.12
CA ILE A 31 6.36 -4.67 -20.50
C ILE A 31 7.61 -3.98 -21.03
N ILE A 32 7.74 -2.66 -20.85
CA ILE A 32 8.93 -1.90 -21.26
C ILE A 32 10.19 -2.43 -20.55
N ARG A 33 10.09 -2.74 -19.25
CA ARG A 33 11.22 -3.32 -18.50
C ARG A 33 11.62 -4.70 -19.02
N LEU A 34 10.65 -5.59 -19.25
CA LEU A 34 10.89 -6.92 -19.80
C LEU A 34 11.51 -6.82 -21.21
N TRP A 35 11.01 -5.90 -22.04
CA TRP A 35 11.56 -5.65 -23.36
C TRP A 35 13.02 -5.17 -23.27
N SER A 36 13.30 -4.16 -22.44
CA SER A 36 14.66 -3.64 -22.25
C SER A 36 15.64 -4.73 -21.79
N ARG A 37 15.19 -5.63 -20.93
CA ARG A 37 15.94 -6.81 -20.47
C ARG A 37 16.23 -7.81 -21.60
N ILE A 38 15.22 -8.17 -22.39
CA ILE A 38 15.36 -9.08 -23.54
C ILE A 38 16.30 -8.48 -24.59
N ALA A 39 16.15 -7.17 -24.87
CA ALA A 39 17.00 -6.45 -25.81
C ALA A 39 18.48 -6.43 -25.39
N THR A 40 18.75 -6.40 -24.07
CA THR A 40 20.12 -6.41 -23.52
C THR A 40 20.74 -7.83 -23.47
N ARG A 41 20.05 -8.87 -23.99
CA ARG A 41 20.49 -10.29 -23.98
C ARG A 41 21.00 -10.75 -22.60
N SER A 42 20.41 -10.25 -21.52
CA SER A 42 20.78 -10.66 -20.17
C SER A 42 20.18 -12.04 -19.88
N THR A 43 20.95 -12.97 -19.32
CA THR A 43 20.42 -14.29 -18.97
C THR A 43 19.29 -14.16 -17.95
N ILE A 44 18.22 -14.94 -18.14
CA ILE A 44 17.06 -14.99 -17.24
C ILE A 44 17.56 -15.37 -15.85
N GLY A 45 17.56 -14.40 -14.94
CA GLY A 45 18.05 -14.56 -13.59
C GLY A 45 16.90 -14.76 -12.61
N ALA A 46 17.22 -15.15 -11.37
CA ALA A 46 16.24 -15.18 -10.28
C ALA A 46 15.54 -13.81 -10.06
N ASP A 47 16.17 -12.71 -10.47
CA ASP A 47 15.59 -11.36 -10.46
C ASP A 47 14.31 -11.24 -11.30
N ASP A 48 14.26 -11.87 -12.47
CA ASP A 48 13.10 -11.79 -13.38
C ASP A 48 11.85 -12.47 -12.79
N TRP A 49 12.06 -13.48 -11.93
CA TRP A 49 10.97 -14.07 -11.15
C TRP A 49 10.47 -13.14 -10.06
N THR A 50 11.35 -12.42 -9.38
CA THR A 50 10.95 -11.50 -8.29
C THR A 50 10.14 -10.30 -8.79
N ILE A 51 10.44 -9.79 -9.99
CA ILE A 51 9.66 -8.72 -10.61
C ILE A 51 8.28 -9.21 -11.07
N MET A 52 8.19 -10.43 -11.62
CA MET A 52 6.92 -11.04 -11.97
C MET A 52 6.03 -11.28 -10.74
N VAL A 53 6.60 -11.79 -9.65
CA VAL A 53 5.88 -11.96 -8.39
C VAL A 53 5.40 -10.61 -7.83
N SER A 54 6.26 -9.59 -7.84
CA SER A 54 5.87 -8.23 -7.42
C SER A 54 4.69 -7.68 -8.22
N PHE A 55 4.70 -7.89 -9.54
CA PHE A 55 3.63 -7.46 -10.42
C PHE A 55 2.30 -8.15 -10.11
N VAL A 56 2.31 -9.47 -9.89
CA VAL A 56 1.10 -10.19 -9.48
C VAL A 56 0.59 -9.66 -8.14
N CYS A 57 1.46 -9.43 -7.16
CA CYS A 57 1.07 -8.86 -5.88
C CYS A 57 0.45 -7.46 -6.01
N VAL A 58 0.98 -6.59 -6.87
CA VAL A 58 0.43 -5.24 -7.07
C VAL A 58 -0.95 -5.29 -7.73
N LEU A 59 -1.18 -6.22 -8.66
CA LEU A 59 -2.49 -6.43 -9.27
C LEU A 59 -3.52 -6.88 -8.23
N VAL A 60 -3.14 -7.80 -7.34
CA VAL A 60 -4.01 -8.24 -6.24
C VAL A 60 -4.39 -7.06 -5.34
N VAL A 61 -3.43 -6.21 -4.97
CA VAL A 61 -3.71 -4.99 -4.19
C VAL A 61 -4.70 -4.08 -4.89
N GLN A 62 -4.54 -3.84 -6.20
CA GLN A 62 -5.46 -3.00 -6.96
C GLN A 62 -6.87 -3.56 -7.00
N ILE A 63 -7.00 -4.87 -7.16
CA ILE A 63 -8.31 -5.56 -7.14
C ILE A 63 -8.95 -5.41 -5.75
N LEU A 64 -8.21 -5.67 -4.67
CA LEU A 64 -8.70 -5.53 -3.29
C LEU A 64 -9.14 -4.09 -2.98
N MET A 65 -8.44 -3.08 -3.48
CA MET A 65 -8.81 -1.68 -3.32
C MET A 65 -10.10 -1.34 -4.09
N MET A 66 -10.24 -1.83 -5.32
CA MET A 66 -11.48 -1.65 -6.10
C MET A 66 -12.70 -2.31 -5.43
N PHE A 67 -12.52 -3.49 -4.84
CA PHE A 67 -13.55 -4.13 -4.03
C PHE A 67 -13.88 -3.30 -2.79
N SER A 68 -12.86 -2.78 -2.09
CA SER A 68 -13.06 -1.93 -0.91
C SER A 68 -13.92 -0.70 -1.23
N VAL A 69 -13.67 -0.03 -2.36
CA VAL A 69 -14.49 1.11 -2.82
C VAL A 69 -15.93 0.68 -3.15
N SER A 70 -16.11 -0.51 -3.71
CA SER A 70 -17.45 -1.04 -4.01
C SER A 70 -18.29 -1.29 -2.76
N TYR A 71 -17.66 -1.59 -1.61
CA TYR A 71 -18.31 -1.65 -0.29
C TYR A 71 -18.51 -0.27 0.36
N GLY A 72 -18.36 0.82 -0.39
CA GLY A 72 -18.59 2.20 0.05
C GLY A 72 -17.38 2.87 0.72
N PHE A 73 -16.17 2.35 0.54
CA PHE A 73 -14.95 3.01 1.02
C PHE A 73 -14.77 4.39 0.33
N GLY A 74 -14.82 5.47 1.12
CA GLY A 74 -14.71 6.86 0.62
C GLY A 74 -16.01 7.67 0.68
N GLN A 75 -17.13 7.04 1.06
CA GLN A 75 -18.40 7.71 1.38
C GLN A 75 -18.49 8.11 2.85
N HIS A 76 -19.41 9.04 3.17
CA HIS A 76 -19.59 9.50 4.54
C HIS A 76 -20.08 8.35 5.43
N VAL A 77 -19.45 8.24 6.61
CA VAL A 77 -19.64 7.13 7.57
C VAL A 77 -21.09 6.93 8.04
N TYR A 78 -21.97 7.92 7.81
CA TYR A 78 -23.37 7.93 8.20
C TYR A 78 -24.31 7.25 7.19
N GLU A 79 -23.87 7.08 5.94
CA GLU A 79 -24.70 6.53 4.86
C GLU A 79 -24.51 5.02 4.65
N LEU A 80 -23.57 4.40 5.39
CA LEU A 80 -23.19 2.99 5.21
C LEU A 80 -23.73 2.08 6.31
N GLU A 81 -24.21 0.90 5.90
CA GLU A 81 -24.49 -0.18 6.84
C GLU A 81 -23.21 -0.60 7.59
N THR A 82 -23.35 -0.87 8.90
CA THR A 82 -22.19 -1.18 9.76
C THR A 82 -21.42 -2.42 9.26
N LYS A 83 -22.10 -3.39 8.65
CA LYS A 83 -21.47 -4.60 8.09
C LYS A 83 -20.58 -4.30 6.87
N ASP A 84 -21.07 -3.50 5.94
CA ASP A 84 -20.33 -3.15 4.72
C ASP A 84 -19.09 -2.32 5.05
N ARG A 85 -19.22 -1.42 6.03
CA ARG A 85 -18.09 -0.66 6.57
C ARG A 85 -17.01 -1.54 7.19
N LEU A 86 -17.39 -2.56 7.97
CA LEU A 86 -16.44 -3.51 8.56
C LEU A 86 -15.70 -4.30 7.47
N MET A 87 -16.42 -4.75 6.44
CA MET A 87 -15.83 -5.49 5.32
C MET A 87 -14.86 -4.62 4.52
N ALA A 88 -15.23 -3.37 4.23
CA ALA A 88 -14.37 -2.40 3.56
C ALA A 88 -13.08 -2.13 4.34
N LEU A 89 -13.17 -1.93 5.65
CA LEU A 89 -12.00 -1.73 6.53
C LEU A 89 -11.09 -2.95 6.57
N LYS A 90 -11.66 -4.16 6.62
CA LYS A 90 -10.90 -5.41 6.60
C LYS A 90 -10.15 -5.60 5.29
N LEU A 91 -10.81 -5.37 4.14
CA LEU A 91 -10.18 -5.44 2.82
C LEU A 91 -9.07 -4.41 2.67
N PHE A 92 -9.29 -3.18 3.13
CA PHE A 92 -8.28 -2.13 3.13
C PHE A 92 -7.08 -2.47 4.01
N TYR A 93 -7.31 -3.03 5.20
CA TYR A 93 -6.23 -3.48 6.08
C TYR A 93 -5.35 -4.55 5.43
N VAL A 94 -5.97 -5.54 4.79
CA VAL A 94 -5.24 -6.56 4.03
C VAL A 94 -4.48 -5.94 2.85
N ALA A 95 -5.12 -5.03 2.10
CA ALA A 95 -4.49 -4.33 0.98
C ALA A 95 -3.26 -3.52 1.42
N GLN A 96 -3.30 -2.86 2.58
CA GLN A 96 -2.16 -2.12 3.13
C GLN A 96 -0.96 -3.03 3.43
N ILE A 97 -1.19 -4.23 3.96
CA ILE A 97 -0.13 -5.20 4.24
C ILE A 97 0.52 -5.62 2.91
N PHE A 98 -0.28 -6.06 1.94
CA PHE A 98 0.24 -6.46 0.62
C PHE A 98 0.92 -5.32 -0.13
N TYR A 99 0.46 -4.08 0.04
CA TYR A 99 1.10 -2.90 -0.52
C TYR A 99 2.53 -2.71 0.04
N LYS A 100 2.69 -2.82 1.37
CA LYS A 100 4.00 -2.77 2.04
C LYS A 100 4.91 -3.92 1.60
N LEU A 101 4.38 -5.12 1.39
CA LEU A 101 5.18 -6.24 0.87
C LEU A 101 5.66 -5.94 -0.56
N THR A 102 4.75 -5.52 -1.44
CA THR A 102 5.05 -5.22 -2.84
C THR A 102 6.10 -4.12 -3.01
N ILE A 103 6.02 -3.03 -2.24
CA ILE A 103 6.99 -1.93 -2.34
C ILE A 103 8.40 -2.37 -1.90
N ASN A 104 8.51 -3.21 -0.87
CA ASN A 104 9.79 -3.75 -0.41
C ASN A 104 10.37 -4.75 -1.43
N LEU A 105 9.54 -5.63 -2.00
CA LEU A 105 9.97 -6.57 -3.04
C LEU A 105 10.42 -5.85 -4.32
N THR A 106 9.72 -4.76 -4.70
CA THR A 106 10.11 -3.92 -5.84
C THR A 106 11.47 -3.26 -5.62
N LYS A 107 11.73 -2.71 -4.42
CA LYS A 107 13.05 -2.15 -4.08
C LYS A 107 14.14 -3.22 -4.12
N ALA A 108 13.85 -4.43 -3.62
CA ALA A 108 14.79 -5.54 -3.64
C ALA A 108 15.16 -5.97 -5.07
N SER A 109 14.20 -6.08 -5.99
CA SER A 109 14.46 -6.41 -7.41
C SER A 109 15.29 -5.32 -8.09
N ILE A 110 14.98 -4.03 -7.87
CA ILE A 110 15.80 -2.94 -8.41
C ILE A 110 17.24 -3.07 -7.91
N LEU A 111 17.44 -3.34 -6.62
CA LEU A 111 18.76 -3.44 -6.02
C LEU A 111 19.55 -4.67 -6.52
N ALA A 112 18.87 -5.79 -6.79
CA ALA A 112 19.44 -6.96 -7.44
C ALA A 112 19.88 -6.66 -8.88
N LEU A 113 19.08 -5.89 -9.63
CA LEU A 113 19.48 -5.37 -10.95
C LEU A 113 20.74 -4.49 -10.86
N TYR A 114 20.82 -3.60 -9.87
CA TYR A 114 22.01 -2.76 -9.63
C TYR A 114 23.26 -3.58 -9.31
N LEU A 115 23.15 -4.62 -8.47
CA LEU A 115 24.24 -5.54 -8.16
C LEU A 115 24.82 -6.23 -9.40
N ARG A 116 23.97 -6.49 -10.41
CA ARG A 116 24.35 -7.14 -11.65
C ARG A 116 25.04 -6.19 -12.63
N ILE A 117 24.57 -4.94 -12.72
CA ILE A 117 25.14 -3.92 -13.62
C ILE A 117 26.50 -3.44 -13.12
N PHE A 118 26.61 -3.15 -11.83
CA PHE A 118 27.82 -2.54 -11.28
C PHE A 118 28.83 -3.61 -10.80
N VAL A 119 30.06 -3.52 -11.29
CA VAL A 119 31.17 -4.42 -10.92
C VAL A 119 31.96 -3.90 -9.71
N GLN A 120 31.78 -2.63 -9.32
CA GLN A 120 32.51 -2.00 -8.21
C GLN A 120 32.23 -2.69 -6.86
N ARG A 121 33.28 -3.17 -6.17
CA ARG A 121 33.14 -3.92 -4.90
C ARG A 121 32.47 -3.11 -3.79
N TRP A 122 32.84 -1.84 -3.62
CA TRP A 122 32.24 -0.98 -2.59
C TRP A 122 30.74 -0.77 -2.82
N PHE A 123 30.35 -0.55 -4.09
CA PHE A 123 28.94 -0.42 -4.46
C PHE A 123 28.14 -1.69 -4.18
N ARG A 124 28.72 -2.87 -4.45
CA ARG A 124 28.07 -4.15 -4.13
C ARG A 124 27.83 -4.33 -2.63
N ILE A 125 28.79 -3.98 -1.78
CA ILE A 125 28.64 -4.03 -0.32
C ILE A 125 27.50 -3.12 0.12
N CYS A 126 27.45 -1.88 -0.38
CA CYS A 126 26.35 -0.95 -0.10
C CYS A 126 24.99 -1.51 -0.52
N CYS A 127 24.90 -2.17 -1.68
CA CYS A 127 23.66 -2.83 -2.11
C CYS A 127 23.25 -3.97 -1.18
N TYR A 128 24.18 -4.84 -0.73
CA TYR A 128 23.83 -5.90 0.21
C TYR A 128 23.34 -5.35 1.57
N VAL A 129 23.95 -4.27 2.06
CA VAL A 129 23.50 -3.57 3.27
C VAL A 129 22.11 -2.96 3.07
N LEU A 130 21.84 -2.38 1.91
CA LEU A 130 20.52 -1.83 1.61
C LEU A 130 19.44 -2.93 1.52
N VAL A 131 19.75 -4.11 0.96
CA VAL A 131 18.83 -5.26 0.95
C VAL A 131 18.48 -5.67 2.39
N SER A 132 19.47 -5.79 3.27
CA SER A 132 19.21 -6.19 4.66
C SER A 132 18.37 -5.16 5.42
N ILE A 133 18.62 -3.86 5.21
CA ILE A 133 17.82 -2.78 5.78
C ILE A 133 16.37 -2.85 5.28
N ILE A 134 16.15 -3.09 3.98
CA ILE A 134 14.80 -3.21 3.40
C ILE A 134 14.05 -4.40 4.01
N LEU A 135 14.71 -5.54 4.17
CA LEU A 135 14.10 -6.73 4.80
C LEU A 135 13.78 -6.47 6.27
N ALA A 136 14.68 -5.84 7.02
CA ALA A 136 14.41 -5.45 8.41
C ALA A 136 13.23 -4.48 8.51
N TYR A 137 13.16 -3.50 7.61
CA TYR A 137 12.06 -2.54 7.52
C TYR A 137 10.73 -3.21 7.18
N MET A 138 10.73 -4.17 6.26
CA MET A 138 9.55 -4.96 5.90
C MET A 138 9.00 -5.73 7.11
N VAL A 139 9.87 -6.39 7.88
CA VAL A 139 9.47 -7.09 9.12
C VAL A 139 8.95 -6.10 10.16
N ALA A 140 9.67 -5.02 10.42
CA ALA A 140 9.28 -4.01 11.40
C ALA A 140 7.94 -3.36 11.08
N THR A 141 7.70 -3.00 9.81
CA THR A 141 6.44 -2.38 9.40
C THR A 141 5.27 -3.36 9.39
N THR A 142 5.50 -4.63 9.07
CA THR A 142 4.46 -5.67 9.12
C THR A 142 4.07 -5.96 10.56
N ALA A 143 5.06 -6.13 11.45
CA ALA A 143 4.84 -6.29 12.88
C ALA A 143 4.10 -5.08 13.45
N SER A 144 4.56 -3.86 13.13
CA SER A 144 3.88 -2.63 13.54
C SER A 144 2.42 -2.66 13.09
N SER A 145 2.16 -2.99 11.82
CA SER A 145 0.79 -3.02 11.29
C SER A 145 -0.13 -4.03 11.99
N ILE A 146 0.41 -5.18 12.40
CA ILE A 146 -0.30 -6.23 13.16
C ILE A 146 -0.57 -5.77 14.60
N PHE A 147 0.43 -5.18 15.26
CA PHE A 147 0.35 -4.73 16.65
C PHE A 147 -0.18 -3.30 16.82
N GLN A 148 -0.77 -2.71 15.77
CA GLN A 148 -1.38 -1.38 15.83
C GLN A 148 -2.52 -1.29 16.85
N CYS A 149 -3.22 -2.39 17.13
CA CYS A 149 -4.34 -2.44 18.07
C CYS A 149 -4.28 -3.73 18.91
N SER A 150 -4.59 -3.60 20.19
CA SER A 150 -4.86 -4.72 21.09
C SER A 150 -6.33 -4.69 21.51
N PRO A 151 -7.16 -5.68 21.14
CA PRO A 151 -6.92 -6.80 20.23
C PRO A 151 -6.88 -6.38 18.74
N ILE A 152 -6.30 -7.22 17.87
CA ILE A 152 -6.20 -6.97 16.41
C ILE A 152 -7.56 -6.75 15.75
N SER A 153 -8.60 -7.41 16.27
CA SER A 153 -9.99 -7.21 15.83
C SER A 153 -10.45 -5.76 15.96
N GLY A 154 -9.82 -5.01 16.86
CA GLY A 154 -10.03 -3.58 17.04
C GLY A 154 -9.64 -2.69 15.86
N ALA A 155 -8.83 -3.20 14.93
CA ALA A 155 -8.43 -2.46 13.74
C ALA A 155 -9.61 -2.25 12.77
N TRP A 156 -10.55 -3.21 12.69
CA TRP A 156 -11.75 -3.10 11.87
C TRP A 156 -13.02 -2.95 12.70
N ASP A 157 -13.14 -3.62 13.85
CA ASP A 157 -14.31 -3.56 14.74
C ASP A 157 -14.05 -2.66 15.97
N LYS A 158 -14.64 -1.46 15.95
CA LYS A 158 -14.53 -0.50 17.06
C LYS A 158 -15.54 -0.74 18.18
N SER A 159 -16.42 -1.73 18.08
CA SER A 159 -17.44 -2.03 19.10
C SER A 159 -16.82 -2.37 20.46
N SER A 160 -15.63 -2.98 20.45
CA SER A 160 -14.95 -3.50 21.64
C SER A 160 -14.04 -2.50 22.38
N LYS A 161 -14.12 -1.19 22.09
CA LYS A 161 -13.22 -0.14 22.64
C LYS A 161 -11.72 -0.55 22.68
N PRO A 162 -11.14 -0.94 21.54
CA PRO A 162 -9.75 -1.41 21.50
C PRO A 162 -8.76 -0.31 21.86
N THR A 163 -7.66 -0.68 22.53
CA THR A 163 -6.52 0.21 22.73
C THR A 163 -5.63 0.11 21.49
N CYS A 164 -5.68 1.15 20.65
CA CYS A 164 -4.85 1.28 19.47
C CYS A 164 -3.74 2.31 19.69
N ILE A 165 -2.62 2.12 19.00
CA ILE A 165 -1.52 3.09 18.97
C ILE A 165 -2.03 4.35 18.26
N ASP A 166 -2.26 5.41 19.04
CA ASP A 166 -2.59 6.74 18.52
C ASP A 166 -1.36 7.33 17.82
N LEU A 167 -1.33 7.30 16.48
CA LEU A 167 -0.28 7.98 15.70
C LEU A 167 -0.21 9.48 16.04
N THR A 168 -1.32 10.08 16.48
CA THR A 168 -1.44 11.50 16.81
C THR A 168 -0.86 11.88 18.17
N LYS A 169 -0.70 10.92 19.10
CA LYS A 169 -0.18 11.19 20.45
C LYS A 169 1.33 11.06 20.57
N ASN A 170 1.96 10.32 19.66
CA ASN A 170 3.37 9.98 19.73
C ASN A 170 4.28 10.97 18.95
N CYS A 171 3.74 12.09 18.46
CA CYS A 171 4.54 13.20 17.94
C CYS A 171 4.88 14.14 19.12
N PRO A 172 6.13 14.19 19.60
CA PRO A 172 6.54 15.21 20.54
C PRO A 172 6.70 16.51 19.74
N SER A 173 5.80 17.46 20.01
CA SER A 173 5.77 18.87 19.57
C SER A 173 4.89 19.18 18.35
N GLY A 174 3.79 19.90 18.60
CA GLY A 174 3.09 20.61 17.52
C GLY A 174 1.58 20.69 17.71
N ARG A 175 1.16 21.45 18.72
CA ARG A 175 -0.19 21.96 18.85
C ARG A 175 -0.62 22.66 17.54
N ALA A 176 -1.42 21.98 16.73
CA ALA A 176 -2.34 22.63 15.80
C ALA A 176 -3.71 21.99 15.99
N SER A 177 -4.27 22.21 17.19
CA SER A 177 -5.71 22.29 17.36
C SER A 177 -6.20 23.34 16.35
N PHE A 178 -6.60 22.92 15.15
CA PHE A 178 -7.47 23.75 14.34
C PHE A 178 -8.78 23.87 15.14
N PRO A 179 -9.16 25.08 15.60
CA PRO A 179 -10.46 25.23 16.23
C PRO A 179 -11.49 24.97 15.13
N SER A 180 -12.24 23.88 15.27
CA SER A 180 -13.49 23.71 14.55
C SER A 180 -14.40 24.85 14.99
N THR A 181 -14.43 25.93 14.21
CA THR A 181 -15.36 27.04 14.39
C THR A 181 -16.76 26.45 14.41
N ARG A 182 -17.34 26.42 15.60
CA ARG A 182 -18.71 26.03 15.87
C ARG A 182 -19.60 26.96 15.05
N ARG A 183 -20.11 26.49 13.91
CA ARG A 183 -21.07 27.22 13.08
C ARG A 183 -22.40 27.25 13.83
N GLY A 184 -22.62 28.33 14.57
CA GLY A 184 -23.89 28.66 15.20
C GLY A 184 -24.27 30.08 14.81
N ARG A 185 -25.15 30.21 13.81
CA ARG A 185 -26.23 31.19 13.77
C ARG A 185 -27.23 30.74 12.72
#